data_AF-A0A8T3XNJ2-F1
#
_entry.id   AF-A0A8T3XNJ2-F1
#
_cell.length_a   1.000
_cell.length_b   1.000
_cell.length_c   1.000
_cell.angle_alpha   90.00
_cell.angle_beta   90.00
_cell.angle_gamma   90.00
#
_symmetry.space_group_name_H-M   'P 1'
#
loop_
_entity.id
_entity.type
_entity.pdbx_description
1 polymer ?
#
loop_
_entity_poly.entity_id
_entity_poly.type
_entity_poly.pdbx_seq_one_letter_code
_entity_poly.pdbx_strand_id
1 'polypeptide(L)'
;MVENIIDEFYKRHLELLNYLEENKEISLRSEADDNFKKVLVIAIASFFEQEIIDTLNRLIETKINDGRLIFFSKFKGIRRQYYTYFDFDTDNNANRFFKIFGDEFKKQAEEDVKLNQDLGQGVKSFLEIGLTRDRLIHQNFATFYLEKTSIEIYNLYKSAMVFIDYLKNKLC
;
A
#
# COMPACT_ATOMS: atom_id res chain seq x y z
N MET A 1 -10.61 -5.55 11.59
CA MET A 1 -10.59 -4.95 10.23
C MET A 1 -11.77 -5.52 9.46
N VAL A 2 -12.51 -4.66 8.76
CA VAL A 2 -13.54 -5.10 7.81
C VAL A 2 -12.83 -5.67 6.58
N GLU A 3 -13.31 -6.80 6.06
CA GLU A 3 -12.77 -7.37 4.82
C GLU A 3 -12.96 -6.40 3.66
N ASN A 4 -11.95 -6.33 2.78
CA ASN A 4 -12.02 -5.51 1.58
C ASN A 4 -11.64 -6.30 0.32
N ILE A 5 -11.56 -5.60 -0.81
CA ILE A 5 -11.29 -6.19 -2.12
C ILE A 5 -9.99 -6.99 -2.19
N ILE A 6 -8.97 -6.64 -1.40
CA ILE A 6 -7.70 -7.39 -1.34
C ILE A 6 -7.90 -8.72 -0.61
N ASP A 7 -8.73 -8.77 0.42
CA ASP A 7 -9.05 -10.00 1.15
C ASP A 7 -9.80 -10.98 0.26
N GLU A 8 -10.79 -10.49 -0.49
CA GLU A 8 -11.53 -11.29 -1.47
C GLU A 8 -10.61 -11.75 -2.61
N PHE A 9 -9.75 -10.87 -3.11
CA PHE A 9 -8.78 -11.22 -4.15
C PHE A 9 -7.82 -12.32 -3.70
N TYR A 10 -7.32 -12.24 -2.46
CA TYR A 10 -6.46 -13.26 -1.86
C TYR A 10 -7.18 -14.60 -1.68
N LYS A 11 -8.39 -14.60 -1.12
CA LYS A 11 -9.20 -15.81 -0.92
C LYS A 11 -9.50 -16.53 -2.23
N ARG A 12 -9.95 -15.82 -3.25
CA ARG A 12 -10.24 -16.38 -4.58
C ARG A 12 -9.02 -17.06 -5.20
N HIS A 13 -7.83 -16.53 -4.94
CA HIS A 13 -6.62 -17.16 -5.43
C HIS A 13 -6.25 -18.42 -4.65
N LEU A 14 -6.42 -18.42 -3.32
CA LEU A 14 -6.24 -19.63 -2.53
C LEU A 14 -7.18 -20.75 -2.98
N GLU A 15 -8.43 -20.42 -3.32
CA GLU A 15 -9.38 -21.37 -3.91
C GLU A 15 -8.85 -21.97 -5.22
N LEU A 16 -8.26 -21.16 -6.10
CA LEU A 16 -7.64 -21.64 -7.34
C LEU A 16 -6.45 -22.57 -7.05
N LEU A 17 -5.56 -22.20 -6.13
CA LEU A 17 -4.41 -23.04 -5.77
C LEU A 17 -4.85 -24.38 -5.17
N ASN A 18 -5.84 -24.36 -4.30
CA ASN A 18 -6.43 -25.57 -3.72
C ASN A 18 -7.05 -26.46 -4.79
N TYR A 19 -7.81 -25.87 -5.73
CA TYR A 19 -8.38 -26.62 -6.85
C TYR A 19 -7.31 -27.32 -7.68
N LEU A 20 -6.21 -26.62 -8.01
CA LEU A 20 -5.10 -27.21 -8.78
C LEU A 20 -4.38 -28.32 -7.98
N GLU A 21 -4.23 -28.14 -6.67
CA GLU A 21 -3.65 -29.14 -5.77
C GLU A 21 -4.50 -30.41 -5.68
N GLU A 22 -5.82 -30.25 -5.50
CA GLU A 22 -6.80 -31.35 -5.44
C GLU A 22 -6.84 -32.15 -6.75
N ASN A 23 -6.66 -31.49 -7.89
CA ASN A 23 -6.59 -32.12 -9.20
C ASN A 23 -5.18 -32.67 -9.56
N LYS A 24 -4.21 -32.59 -8.64
CA LYS A 24 -2.81 -33.06 -8.82
C LYS A 24 -2.04 -32.33 -9.92
N GLU A 25 -2.45 -31.11 -10.25
CA GLU A 25 -1.80 -30.24 -11.24
C GLU A 25 -0.68 -29.41 -10.58
N ILE A 26 0.33 -30.09 -10.02
CA ILE A 26 1.35 -29.48 -9.15
C ILE A 26 2.18 -28.40 -9.88
N SER A 27 2.53 -28.64 -11.15
CA SER A 27 3.29 -27.67 -11.97
C SER A 27 2.47 -26.40 -12.22
N LEU A 28 1.21 -26.54 -12.61
CA LEU A 28 0.31 -25.41 -12.85
C LEU A 28 0.02 -24.64 -11.56
N ARG A 29 -0.11 -25.33 -10.43
CA ARG A 29 -0.24 -24.70 -9.11
C ARG A 29 0.97 -23.83 -8.78
N SER A 30 2.18 -24.33 -9.02
CA SER A 30 3.42 -23.58 -8.77
C SER A 30 3.49 -22.33 -9.65
N GLU A 31 3.20 -22.47 -10.95
CA GLU A 31 3.18 -21.35 -11.88
C GLU A 31 2.10 -20.31 -11.52
N ALA A 32 0.92 -20.78 -11.10
CA ALA A 32 -0.17 -19.93 -10.65
C ALA A 32 0.22 -19.12 -9.39
N ASP A 33 0.83 -19.76 -8.39
CA ASP A 33 1.29 -19.07 -7.16
C ASP A 33 2.41 -18.07 -7.47
N ASP A 34 3.36 -18.41 -8.34
CA ASP A 34 4.45 -17.50 -8.76
C ASP A 34 3.94 -16.25 -9.46
N ASN A 35 2.98 -16.40 -10.37
CA ASN A 35 2.34 -15.26 -11.02
C ASN A 35 1.50 -14.46 -10.03
N PHE A 36 0.75 -15.15 -9.16
CA PHE A 36 -0.12 -14.49 -8.20
C PHE A 36 0.61 -13.65 -7.19
N LYS A 37 1.72 -14.14 -6.64
CA LYS A 37 2.57 -13.38 -5.71
C LYS A 37 2.89 -11.99 -6.27
N LYS A 38 3.23 -11.90 -7.57
CA LYS A 38 3.51 -10.62 -8.26
C LYS A 38 2.25 -9.76 -8.41
N VAL A 39 1.15 -10.37 -8.86
CA VAL A 39 -0.12 -9.66 -9.07
C VAL A 39 -0.67 -9.14 -7.74
N LEU A 40 -0.54 -9.90 -6.65
CA LEU A 40 -0.96 -9.53 -5.31
C LEU A 40 -0.25 -8.28 -4.81
N VAL A 41 1.08 -8.19 -4.99
CA VAL A 41 1.84 -6.97 -4.64
C VAL A 41 1.31 -5.76 -5.41
N ILE A 42 1.09 -5.89 -6.73
CA ILE A 42 0.56 -4.80 -7.56
C ILE A 42 -0.85 -4.40 -7.10
N ALA A 43 -1.72 -5.38 -6.82
CA ALA A 43 -3.07 -5.13 -6.36
C ALA A 43 -3.07 -4.37 -5.02
N ILE A 44 -2.26 -4.81 -4.05
CA ILE A 44 -2.14 -4.15 -2.75
C ILE A 44 -1.61 -2.73 -2.91
N ALA A 45 -0.52 -2.54 -3.67
CA ALA A 45 0.07 -1.22 -3.88
C ALA A 45 -0.91 -0.25 -4.54
N SER A 46 -1.66 -0.72 -5.54
CA SER A 46 -2.71 0.07 -6.19
C SER A 46 -3.86 0.41 -5.24
N PHE A 47 -4.24 -0.51 -4.36
CA PHE A 47 -5.25 -0.26 -3.35
C PHE A 47 -4.79 0.81 -2.35
N PHE A 48 -3.56 0.72 -1.85
CA PHE A 48 -3.03 1.74 -0.95
C PHE A 48 -2.89 3.12 -1.59
N GLU A 49 -2.48 3.19 -2.86
CA GLU A 49 -2.46 4.44 -3.62
C GLU A 49 -3.85 5.09 -3.65
N GLN A 50 -4.89 4.29 -3.93
CA GLN A 50 -6.28 4.77 -3.94
C GLN A 50 -6.72 5.26 -2.56
N GLU A 51 -6.47 4.49 -1.51
CA GLU A 51 -6.86 4.84 -0.14
C GLU A 51 -6.21 6.15 0.34
N ILE A 52 -4.93 6.37 0.02
CA ILE A 52 -4.21 7.60 0.37
C ILE A 52 -4.75 8.77 -0.46
N ILE A 53 -4.93 8.61 -1.77
CA ILE A 53 -5.50 9.65 -2.64
C ILE A 53 -6.89 10.08 -2.15
N ASP A 54 -7.74 9.12 -1.80
CA ASP A 54 -9.10 9.42 -1.31
C ASP A 54 -9.09 10.10 0.05
N THR A 55 -8.16 9.71 0.93
CA THR A 55 -7.95 10.38 2.22
C THR A 55 -7.55 11.85 2.02
N LEU A 56 -6.61 12.12 1.10
CA LEU A 56 -6.19 13.50 0.77
C LEU A 56 -7.32 14.31 0.13
N ASN A 57 -8.08 13.70 -0.78
CA ASN A 57 -9.24 14.34 -1.39
C ASN A 57 -10.27 14.74 -0.33
N ARG A 58 -10.58 13.83 0.61
CA ARG A 58 -11.54 14.10 1.69
C ARG A 58 -11.06 15.20 2.62
N LEU A 59 -9.78 15.22 2.99
CA LEU A 59 -9.19 16.30 3.79
C LEU A 59 -9.39 17.66 3.10
N ILE A 60 -9.05 17.76 1.82
CA ILE A 60 -9.18 19.00 1.04
C ILE A 60 -10.64 19.45 0.98
N GLU A 61 -11.55 18.55 0.62
CA GLU A 61 -12.98 18.85 0.47
C GLU A 61 -13.65 19.22 1.79
N THR A 62 -13.15 18.71 2.92
CA THR A 62 -13.70 19.00 4.25
C THR A 62 -13.17 20.32 4.82
N LYS A 63 -11.94 20.71 4.48
CA LYS A 63 -11.28 21.90 5.06
C LYS A 63 -11.33 23.14 4.16
N ILE A 64 -11.53 22.98 2.85
CA ILE A 64 -11.55 24.08 1.88
C ILE A 64 -12.94 24.21 1.28
N ASN A 65 -13.55 25.39 1.40
CA ASN A 65 -14.87 25.67 0.82
C ASN A 65 -14.80 26.28 -0.60
N ASP A 66 -13.64 26.79 -1.04
CA ASP A 66 -13.49 27.38 -2.39
C ASP A 66 -13.17 26.30 -3.43
N GLY A 67 -14.10 26.07 -4.35
CA GLY A 67 -13.96 25.07 -5.42
C GLY A 67 -12.72 25.24 -6.31
N ARG A 68 -12.22 26.47 -6.49
CA ARG A 68 -11.00 26.73 -7.27
C ARG A 68 -9.76 26.22 -6.54
N LEU A 69 -9.71 26.43 -5.23
CA LEU A 69 -8.62 25.94 -4.38
C LEU A 69 -8.67 24.41 -4.25
N ILE A 70 -9.86 23.81 -4.15
CA ILE A 70 -10.03 22.35 -4.20
C ILE A 70 -9.44 21.80 -5.52
N PHE A 71 -9.87 22.36 -6.66
CA PHE A 71 -9.40 21.90 -7.97
C PHE A 71 -7.88 22.09 -8.14
N PHE A 72 -7.35 23.25 -7.74
CA PHE A 72 -5.92 23.52 -7.79
C PHE A 72 -5.12 22.52 -6.95
N SER A 73 -5.54 22.28 -5.71
CA SER A 73 -4.88 21.33 -4.79
C SER A 73 -4.92 19.91 -5.32
N LYS A 74 -6.05 19.44 -5.87
CA LYS A 74 -6.13 18.12 -6.49
C LYS A 74 -5.26 17.99 -7.74
N PHE A 75 -5.29 19.00 -8.61
CA PHE A 75 -4.58 18.96 -9.88
C PHE A 75 -3.05 19.06 -9.71
N LYS A 76 -2.58 19.95 -8.84
CA LYS A 76 -1.14 20.16 -8.58
C LYS A 76 -0.60 19.23 -7.52
N GLY A 77 -1.36 19.02 -6.45
CA GLY A 77 -0.91 18.30 -5.27
C GLY A 77 -1.11 16.79 -5.36
N ILE A 78 -2.19 16.30 -5.99
CA ILE A 78 -2.59 14.87 -5.93
C ILE A 78 -2.34 14.12 -7.24
N ARG A 79 -2.79 14.68 -8.37
CA ARG A 79 -2.78 13.97 -9.64
C ARG A 79 -1.37 13.56 -10.06
N ARG A 80 -1.12 12.24 -10.14
CA ARG A 80 0.17 11.61 -10.50
C ARG A 80 1.32 11.94 -9.54
N GLN A 81 1.03 12.44 -8.34
CA GLN A 81 2.06 12.79 -7.36
C GLN A 81 2.30 11.71 -6.31
N TYR A 82 1.46 10.67 -6.22
CA TYR A 82 1.55 9.64 -5.18
C TYR A 82 2.97 9.10 -4.93
N TYR A 83 3.67 8.67 -5.99
CA TYR A 83 5.04 8.13 -5.88
C TYR A 83 6.07 9.16 -5.41
N THR A 84 5.77 10.46 -5.47
CA THR A 84 6.68 11.52 -4.99
C THR A 84 6.55 11.79 -3.49
N TYR A 85 5.48 11.28 -2.88
CA TYR A 85 5.18 11.49 -1.47
C TYR A 85 6.04 10.66 -0.54
N PHE A 86 6.42 9.48 -1.01
CA PHE A 86 7.22 8.51 -0.28
C PHE A 86 8.55 8.31 -0.99
N ASP A 87 9.54 7.87 -0.23
CA ASP A 87 10.81 7.42 -0.78
C ASP A 87 10.93 5.93 -0.49
N PHE A 88 10.42 5.11 -1.41
CA PHE A 88 10.32 3.66 -1.19
C PHE A 88 11.69 2.95 -1.21
N ASP A 89 12.70 3.54 -1.84
CA ASP A 89 14.01 2.91 -2.01
C ASP A 89 14.99 3.29 -0.88
N THR A 90 14.97 4.56 -0.44
CA THR A 90 15.97 5.06 0.51
C THR A 90 15.46 5.27 1.93
N ASP A 91 14.18 5.61 2.11
CA ASP A 91 13.62 5.84 3.44
C ASP A 91 13.01 4.56 4.02
N ASN A 92 13.25 4.33 5.30
CA ASN A 92 12.59 3.29 6.10
C ASN A 92 11.44 3.84 6.95
N ASN A 93 11.00 5.07 6.66
CA ASN A 93 10.01 5.82 7.41
C ASN A 93 9.16 6.68 6.47
N ALA A 94 8.03 7.19 6.96
CA ALA A 94 7.09 7.99 6.18
C ALA A 94 7.30 9.51 6.34
N ASN A 95 8.48 9.95 6.78
CA ASN A 95 8.72 11.35 7.15
C ASN A 95 8.59 12.32 5.98
N ARG A 96 8.97 11.88 4.77
CA ARG A 96 8.78 12.65 3.54
C ARG A 96 7.31 12.99 3.32
N PHE A 97 6.42 12.01 3.48
CA PHE A 97 4.98 12.21 3.39
C PHE A 97 4.47 13.12 4.51
N PHE A 98 4.87 12.88 5.76
CA PHE A 98 4.41 13.72 6.87
C PHE A 98 4.82 15.19 6.73
N LYS A 99 6.03 15.45 6.19
CA LYS A 99 6.54 16.80 5.95
C LYS A 99 5.68 17.61 4.97
N ILE A 100 4.91 16.95 4.08
CA ILE A 100 3.99 17.61 3.13
C ILE A 100 2.96 18.47 3.89
N PHE A 101 2.58 18.07 5.10
CA PHE A 101 1.61 18.77 5.95
C PHE A 101 2.25 19.77 6.94
N GLY A 102 3.57 19.93 6.89
CA GLY A 102 4.31 20.85 7.76
C GLY A 102 5.01 20.19 8.96
N ASP A 103 5.84 20.97 9.64
CA ASP A 103 6.81 20.48 10.63
C ASP A 103 6.16 19.99 11.92
N GLU A 104 5.09 20.67 12.32
CA GLU A 104 4.31 20.29 13.50
C GLU A 104 3.62 18.93 13.29
N PHE A 105 2.97 18.74 12.14
CA PHE A 105 2.33 17.47 11.80
C PHE A 105 3.36 16.34 11.74
N LYS A 106 4.50 16.58 11.07
CA LYS A 106 5.60 15.63 11.00
C LYS A 106 6.05 15.19 12.38
N LYS A 107 6.32 16.13 13.27
CA LYS A 107 6.80 15.82 14.63
C LYS A 107 5.79 14.95 15.39
N GLN A 108 4.50 15.30 15.32
CA GLN A 108 3.44 14.51 15.97
C GLN A 108 3.35 13.09 15.40
N ALA A 109 3.42 12.94 14.08
CA ALA A 109 3.35 11.63 13.44
C ALA A 109 4.57 10.76 13.74
N GLU A 110 5.77 11.34 13.80
CA GLU A 110 6.99 10.65 14.23
C GLU A 110 6.87 10.14 15.68
N GLU A 111 6.30 10.95 16.58
CA GLU A 111 6.05 10.55 17.96
C GLU A 111 5.02 9.41 18.04
N ASP A 112 3.91 9.49 17.30
CA ASP A 112 2.90 8.44 17.23
C ASP A 112 3.50 7.10 16.75
N VAL A 113 4.29 7.14 15.67
CA VAL A 113 4.98 5.96 15.10
C VAL A 113 5.99 5.37 16.08
N LYS A 114 6.68 6.21 16.85
CA LYS A 114 7.67 5.76 17.83
C LYS A 114 7.02 5.12 19.06
N LEU A 115 5.87 5.63 19.49
CA LEU A 115 5.16 5.16 20.67
C LEU A 115 4.31 3.91 20.40
N ASN A 116 3.90 3.69 19.15
CA ASN A 116 3.09 2.55 18.74
C ASN A 116 3.89 1.60 17.83
N GLN A 117 4.32 0.46 18.37
CA GLN A 117 5.10 -0.54 17.64
C GLN A 117 4.35 -1.11 16.42
N ASP A 118 3.03 -1.33 16.53
CA ASP A 118 2.22 -1.85 15.42
C ASP A 118 2.13 -0.84 14.27
N LEU A 119 2.02 0.45 14.60
CA LEU A 119 2.07 1.53 13.60
C LEU A 119 3.45 1.61 12.94
N GLY A 120 4.53 1.54 13.73
CA GLY A 120 5.88 1.51 13.20
C GLY A 120 6.14 0.32 12.27
N GLN A 121 5.59 -0.85 12.61
CA GLN A 121 5.66 -2.02 11.73
C GLN A 121 4.79 -1.83 10.48
N GLY A 122 3.60 -1.25 10.61
CA GLY A 122 2.72 -0.93 9.48
C GLY A 122 3.38 0.01 8.47
N VAL A 123 4.11 1.03 8.92
CA VAL A 123 4.89 1.92 8.05
C VAL A 123 5.93 1.13 7.26
N LYS A 124 6.69 0.26 7.92
CA LYS A 124 7.71 -0.56 7.25
C LYS A 124 7.09 -1.51 6.23
N SER A 125 6.01 -2.19 6.59
CA SER A 125 5.31 -3.10 5.68
C SER A 125 4.71 -2.37 4.48
N PHE A 126 4.18 -1.16 4.66
CA PHE A 126 3.70 -0.31 3.57
C PHE A 126 4.84 0.06 2.61
N LEU A 127 5.98 0.52 3.13
CA LEU A 127 7.14 0.90 2.32
C LEU A 127 7.72 -0.29 1.56
N GLU A 128 7.79 -1.45 2.21
CA GLU A 128 8.27 -2.69 1.58
C GLU A 128 7.40 -3.12 0.39
N ILE A 129 6.07 -3.02 0.52
CA ILE A 129 5.15 -3.29 -0.59
C ILE A 129 5.38 -2.31 -1.74
N GLY A 130 5.51 -1.02 -1.44
CA GLY A 130 5.81 0.01 -2.44
C GLY A 130 7.11 -0.25 -3.19
N LEU A 131 8.19 -0.54 -2.45
CA LEU A 131 9.50 -0.89 -3.01
C LEU A 131 9.42 -2.15 -3.88
N THR A 132 8.70 -3.17 -3.42
CA THR A 132 8.53 -4.41 -4.17
C THR A 132 7.76 -4.18 -5.47
N ARG A 133 6.71 -3.35 -5.44
CA ARG A 133 5.97 -2.92 -6.63
C ARG A 133 6.86 -2.17 -7.60
N ASP A 134 7.71 -1.26 -7.12
CA ASP A 134 8.61 -0.50 -7.99
C ASP A 134 9.64 -1.42 -8.65
N ARG A 135 10.21 -2.36 -7.90
CA ARG A 135 11.08 -3.41 -8.46
C ARG A 135 10.35 -4.27 -9.50
N LEU A 136 9.12 -4.68 -9.25
CA LEU A 136 8.32 -5.47 -10.20
C LEU A 136 8.06 -4.75 -11.53
N ILE A 137 7.88 -3.43 -11.51
CA ILE A 137 7.57 -2.63 -12.70
C ILE A 137 8.83 -2.19 -13.44
N HIS A 138 9.92 -1.92 -12.72
CA HIS A 138 11.18 -1.47 -13.33
C HIS A 138 12.11 -2.61 -13.74
N GLN A 139 11.96 -3.79 -13.16
CA GLN A 139 12.65 -5.01 -13.59
C GLN A 139 11.79 -5.79 -14.59
N ASN A 140 12.34 -6.86 -15.16
CA ASN A 140 11.58 -7.71 -16.07
C ASN A 140 10.54 -8.50 -15.29
N PHE A 141 9.28 -8.04 -15.34
CA PHE A 141 8.14 -8.64 -14.64
C PHE A 141 8.03 -10.16 -14.83
N ALA A 142 8.26 -10.64 -16.07
CA ALA A 142 8.15 -12.05 -16.40
C ALA A 142 9.21 -12.90 -15.69
N THR A 143 10.44 -12.38 -15.56
CA THR A 143 11.58 -13.10 -14.97
C THR A 143 11.90 -12.70 -13.53
N PHE A 144 11.21 -11.69 -12.98
CA PHE A 144 11.42 -11.26 -11.60
C PHE A 144 11.08 -12.39 -10.64
N TYR A 145 12.00 -12.70 -9.73
CA TYR A 145 11.78 -13.70 -8.69
C TYR A 145 11.42 -13.00 -7.39
N LEU A 146 10.26 -13.33 -6.83
CA LEU A 146 9.82 -12.81 -5.54
C LEU A 146 10.02 -13.88 -4.48
N GLU A 147 10.95 -13.65 -3.55
CA GLU A 147 11.30 -14.62 -2.50
C GLU A 147 10.15 -14.90 -1.53
N LYS A 148 9.31 -13.89 -1.27
CA LYS A 148 8.20 -14.00 -0.33
C LYS A 148 7.08 -14.87 -0.88
N THR A 149 6.50 -15.67 0.01
CA THR A 149 5.28 -16.43 -0.23
C THR A 149 4.05 -15.53 -0.32
N SER A 150 2.97 -16.03 -0.91
CA SER A 150 1.70 -15.31 -1.00
C SER A 150 1.11 -14.97 0.38
N ILE A 151 1.30 -15.84 1.39
CA ILE A 151 0.88 -15.58 2.77
C ILE A 151 1.71 -14.47 3.44
N GLU A 152 3.02 -14.43 3.21
CA GLU A 152 3.87 -13.35 3.75
C GLU A 152 3.50 -11.99 3.16
N ILE A 153 3.22 -11.94 1.86
CA ILE A 153 2.76 -10.72 1.18
C ILE A 153 1.40 -10.27 1.74
N TYR A 154 0.48 -11.20 1.97
CA TYR A 154 -0.81 -10.89 2.57
C TYR A 154 -0.68 -10.38 4.02
N ASN A 155 0.25 -10.96 4.80
CA ASN A 155 0.54 -10.49 6.15
C ASN A 155 1.17 -9.08 6.15
N LEU A 156 2.04 -8.77 5.19
CA LEU A 156 2.55 -7.41 4.99
C LEU A 156 1.40 -6.43 4.72
N TYR A 157 0.45 -6.81 3.87
CA TYR A 157 -0.74 -6.00 3.61
C TYR A 157 -1.54 -5.74 4.89
N LYS A 158 -1.83 -6.77 5.68
CA LYS A 158 -2.56 -6.63 6.96
C LYS A 158 -1.83 -5.73 7.95
N SER A 159 -0.51 -5.83 8.03
CA SER A 159 0.29 -4.93 8.87
C SER A 159 0.26 -3.50 8.34
N ALA A 160 0.43 -3.30 7.04
CA ALA A 160 0.42 -1.99 6.40
C ALA A 160 -0.93 -1.26 6.52
N MET A 161 -2.04 -1.99 6.61
CA MET A 161 -3.36 -1.41 6.87
C MET A 161 -3.41 -0.58 8.16
N VAL A 162 -2.62 -0.92 9.19
CA VAL A 162 -2.54 -0.13 10.43
C VAL A 162 -2.07 1.30 10.13
N PHE A 163 -1.12 1.44 9.20
CA PHE A 163 -0.66 2.76 8.75
C PHE A 163 -1.71 3.49 7.92
N ILE A 164 -2.39 2.78 7.00
CA ILE A 164 -3.47 3.37 6.19
C ILE A 164 -4.62 3.89 7.08
N ASP A 165 -5.03 3.11 8.08
CA ASP A 165 -6.10 3.50 9.00
C ASP A 165 -5.65 4.66 9.92
N TYR A 166 -4.39 4.67 10.34
CA TYR A 166 -3.81 5.81 11.04
C TYR A 166 -3.90 7.10 10.20
N LEU A 167 -3.51 7.06 8.92
CA LEU A 167 -3.58 8.24 8.04
C LEU A 167 -5.00 8.76 7.89
N LYS A 168 -5.98 7.86 7.70
CA LYS A 168 -7.40 8.24 7.62
C LYS A 168 -7.85 8.96 8.88
N ASN A 169 -7.53 8.42 10.05
CA ASN A 169 -7.95 8.99 11.34
C ASN A 169 -7.20 10.28 11.68
N LYS A 170 -5.94 10.42 11.27
CA LYS A 170 -5.13 11.60 11.58
C LYS A 170 -5.47 12.79 10.66
N LEU A 171 -5.89 12.51 9.42
CA LEU A 171 -6.15 13.54 8.41
C LEU A 171 -7.64 13.89 8.24
N CYS A 172 -8.57 13.00 8.58
CA CYS A 172 -10.01 13.23 8.42
C CYS A 172 -10.71 13.51 9.76
#